data_AF-A0A2V5SIH1-F1
#
_entry.id   AF-A0A2V5SIH1-F1
#
_cell.length_a   1.000
_cell.length_b   1.000
_cell.length_c   1.000
_cell.angle_alpha   90.00
_cell.angle_beta   90.00
_cell.angle_gamma   90.00
#
_symmetry.space_group_name_H-M   'P 1'
#
loop_
_entity.id
_entity.type
_entity.pdbx_description
1 polymer ?
#
loop_
_entity_poly.entity_id
_entity_poly.type
_entity_poly.pdbx_seq_one_letter_code
_entity_poly.pdbx_strand_id
1 'polypeptide(L)'
;MKLALRILLWIGAVALTGYGMLLLFGALDTGTDAAGRGLNHAFGFILALIGAVALVTLLLIRLWRGFLVIGVIFLALPFLLMIVLSIGKSIDEARNTRQVEDIHSGRWNFRDQPALLVVAEAVSKNDSNAIRTAAKNVPDLNAAGHDGMTLLCFAVNEALERPELVTAVGTLLSLGANPNYNNGSANSFALAQSVSGEVRLLRAMLDAGGNPNARDVKGQPIVFDNWFMNYFEAQRPERLRLLLDRGTDVNSVMPFNDRFNLLLYCAHMGRFEAQGYIDALELLNRGADFNYVAEDGTTLVKLLTKQRQDFADQAQPLPPEFGNLWSWLAEHNLVPKQP
;
A
#
# COMPACT_ATOMS: atom_id res chain seq x y z
N MET A 1 -34.40 51.08 3.44
CA MET A 1 -33.68 50.21 2.48
C MET A 1 -34.03 50.68 1.07
N LYS A 2 -33.03 50.95 0.22
CA LYS A 2 -33.28 51.35 -1.18
C LYS A 2 -34.04 50.23 -1.89
N LEU A 3 -35.05 50.58 -2.70
CA LEU A 3 -35.89 49.64 -3.45
C LEU A 3 -35.06 48.57 -4.19
N ALA A 4 -33.93 48.99 -4.76
CA ALA A 4 -32.97 48.12 -5.44
C ALA A 4 -32.47 46.94 -4.59
N LEU A 5 -32.16 47.16 -3.30
CA LEU A 5 -31.65 46.10 -2.42
C LEU A 5 -32.74 45.05 -2.10
N ARG A 6 -34.01 45.48 -2.02
CA ARG A 6 -35.13 44.52 -1.86
C ARG A 6 -35.27 43.64 -3.07
N ILE A 7 -35.25 44.25 -4.26
CA ILE A 7 -35.37 43.52 -5.53
C ILE A 7 -34.23 42.49 -5.67
N LEU A 8 -33.00 42.87 -5.33
CA LEU A 8 -31.85 41.97 -5.37
C LEU A 8 -31.99 40.77 -4.41
N LEU A 9 -32.46 40.98 -3.18
CA LEU A 9 -32.67 39.88 -2.21
C LEU A 9 -33.77 38.92 -2.67
N TRP A 10 -34.84 39.45 -3.26
CA TRP A 10 -35.92 38.66 -3.85
C TRP A 10 -35.45 37.82 -5.03
N ILE A 11 -34.70 38.43 -5.96
CA ILE A 11 -34.08 37.71 -7.08
C ILE A 11 -33.17 36.61 -6.57
N GLY A 12 -32.31 36.90 -5.58
CA GLY A 12 -31.41 35.92 -4.97
C GLY A 12 -32.15 34.74 -4.33
N ALA A 13 -33.23 34.99 -3.59
CA ALA A 13 -34.02 33.95 -2.95
C ALA A 13 -34.79 33.08 -3.96
N VAL A 14 -35.35 33.67 -5.00
CA VAL A 14 -36.01 32.93 -6.10
C VAL A 14 -34.98 32.09 -6.86
N ALA A 15 -33.83 32.67 -7.20
CA ALA A 15 -32.76 31.97 -7.92
C ALA A 15 -32.22 30.80 -7.10
N LEU A 16 -31.96 30.97 -5.80
CA LEU A 16 -31.47 29.91 -4.92
C LEU A 16 -32.49 28.77 -4.77
N THR A 17 -33.78 29.12 -4.62
CA THR A 17 -34.86 28.12 -4.55
C THR A 17 -35.00 27.35 -5.85
N GLY A 18 -35.01 28.05 -6.98
CA GLY A 18 -35.11 27.45 -8.31
C GLY A 18 -33.92 26.55 -8.62
N TYR A 19 -32.71 27.00 -8.31
CA TYR A 19 -31.49 26.20 -8.47
C TYR A 19 -31.51 24.94 -7.60
N GLY A 20 -31.91 25.04 -6.33
CA GLY A 20 -32.09 23.87 -5.45
C GLY A 20 -33.13 22.88 -5.99
N MET A 21 -34.25 23.37 -6.52
CA MET A 21 -35.27 22.52 -7.14
C MET A 21 -34.75 21.82 -8.40
N LEU A 22 -33.99 22.50 -9.24
CA LEU A 22 -33.40 21.89 -10.44
C LEU A 22 -32.42 20.76 -10.08
N LEU A 23 -31.62 20.93 -9.02
CA LEU A 23 -30.76 19.85 -8.50
C LEU A 23 -31.56 18.70 -7.89
N LEU A 24 -32.63 19.01 -7.14
CA LEU A 24 -33.48 18.01 -6.49
C LEU A 24 -34.23 17.11 -7.49
N PHE A 25 -34.61 17.65 -8.65
CA PHE A 25 -35.29 16.90 -9.70
C PHE A 25 -34.33 16.35 -10.77
N GLY A 26 -33.02 16.38 -10.52
CA GLY A 26 -32.00 15.81 -11.41
C GLY A 26 -31.82 16.56 -12.73
N ALA A 27 -32.38 17.77 -12.88
CA ALA A 27 -32.25 18.58 -14.10
C ALA A 27 -30.82 19.10 -14.32
N LEU A 28 -29.96 19.01 -13.30
CA LEU A 28 -28.56 19.46 -13.30
C LEU A 28 -27.59 18.38 -12.77
N ASP A 29 -27.94 17.10 -12.90
CA ASP A 29 -27.10 16.00 -12.41
C ASP A 29 -25.75 15.92 -13.13
N THR A 30 -24.66 16.05 -12.38
CA THR A 30 -23.28 15.94 -12.88
C THR A 30 -22.54 14.70 -12.38
N GLY A 31 -23.15 13.89 -11.50
CA GLY A 31 -22.55 12.71 -10.89
C GLY A 31 -22.60 11.46 -11.78
N THR A 32 -21.46 10.81 -12.00
CA THR A 32 -21.35 9.59 -12.82
C THR A 32 -21.88 8.34 -12.11
N ASP A 33 -21.94 8.34 -10.78
CA ASP A 33 -22.35 7.21 -9.95
C ASP A 33 -23.63 7.49 -9.13
N ALA A 34 -24.21 6.42 -8.58
CA ALA A 34 -25.46 6.51 -7.81
C ALA A 34 -25.29 7.31 -6.51
N ALA A 35 -24.11 7.27 -5.90
CA ALA A 35 -23.79 8.03 -4.70
C ALA A 35 -23.71 9.54 -4.99
N GLY A 36 -23.05 9.95 -6.08
CA GLY A 36 -22.97 11.34 -6.52
C GLY A 36 -24.34 11.92 -6.87
N ARG A 37 -25.19 11.14 -7.56
CA ARG A 37 -26.58 11.56 -7.82
C ARG A 37 -27.38 11.73 -6.53
N GLY A 38 -27.31 10.77 -5.60
CA GLY A 38 -28.00 10.87 -4.30
C GLY A 38 -27.57 12.11 -3.48
N LEU A 39 -26.27 12.42 -3.50
CA LEU A 39 -25.73 13.60 -2.82
C LEU A 39 -26.19 14.92 -3.47
N ASN A 40 -26.25 14.99 -4.80
CA ASN A 40 -26.78 16.14 -5.52
C ASN A 40 -28.25 16.45 -5.16
N HIS A 41 -29.08 15.40 -5.02
CA HIS A 41 -30.48 15.56 -4.62
C HIS A 41 -30.59 16.09 -3.18
N ALA A 42 -29.75 15.60 -2.26
CA ALA A 42 -29.70 16.10 -0.88
C ALA A 42 -29.30 17.58 -0.80
N PHE A 43 -28.28 17.99 -1.56
CA PHE A 43 -27.91 19.41 -1.66
C PHE A 43 -29.01 20.26 -2.30
N GLY A 44 -29.64 19.75 -3.36
CA GLY A 44 -30.78 20.41 -4.01
C GLY A 44 -31.91 20.70 -3.03
N PHE A 45 -32.29 19.71 -2.22
CA PHE A 45 -33.31 19.87 -1.17
C PHE A 45 -32.94 20.96 -0.15
N ILE A 46 -31.71 20.94 0.35
CA ILE A 46 -31.24 21.91 1.36
C ILE A 46 -31.24 23.33 0.78
N LEU A 47 -30.74 23.52 -0.44
CA LEU A 47 -30.71 24.83 -1.11
C LEU A 47 -32.13 25.35 -1.40
N ALA A 48 -33.04 24.47 -1.82
CA ALA A 48 -34.44 24.82 -2.03
C ALA A 48 -35.12 25.26 -0.72
N LEU A 49 -34.86 24.54 0.38
CA LEU A 49 -35.40 24.87 1.70
C LEU A 49 -34.85 26.21 2.21
N ILE A 50 -33.55 26.45 2.10
CA ILE A 50 -32.90 27.72 2.48
C ILE A 50 -33.48 28.89 1.67
N GLY A 51 -33.62 28.71 0.35
CA GLY A 51 -34.23 29.70 -0.53
C GLY A 51 -35.69 29.98 -0.17
N ALA A 52 -36.48 28.95 0.10
CA ALA A 52 -37.88 29.08 0.50
C ALA A 52 -38.03 29.81 1.85
N VAL A 53 -37.19 29.50 2.84
CA VAL A 53 -37.15 30.21 4.13
C VAL A 53 -36.74 31.67 3.94
N ALA A 54 -35.78 31.96 3.05
CA ALA A 54 -35.44 33.32 2.67
C ALA A 54 -36.63 34.06 2.03
N LEU A 55 -37.39 33.44 1.12
CA LEU A 55 -38.59 34.03 0.51
C LEU A 55 -39.66 34.35 1.57
N VAL A 56 -39.96 33.40 2.46
CA VAL A 56 -40.97 33.59 3.52
C VAL A 56 -40.57 34.71 4.47
N THR A 57 -39.30 34.75 4.89
CA THR A 57 -38.82 35.83 5.78
C THR A 57 -38.83 37.19 5.09
N LEU A 58 -38.52 37.28 3.79
CA LEU A 58 -38.62 38.51 3.02
C LEU A 58 -40.08 39.01 2.86
N LEU A 59 -41.08 38.12 2.80
CA LEU A 59 -42.52 38.48 2.84
C LEU A 59 -42.92 39.10 4.18
N LEU A 60 -42.41 38.55 5.27
CA LEU A 60 -42.79 38.93 6.63
C LEU A 60 -42.11 40.22 7.12
N ILE A 61 -41.26 40.87 6.31
CA ILE A 61 -40.59 42.15 6.63
C ILE A 61 -41.58 43.24 7.06
N ARG A 62 -42.80 43.22 6.52
CA ARG A 62 -43.86 44.19 6.86
C ARG A 62 -44.30 44.08 8.34
N LEU A 63 -44.19 42.89 8.93
CA LEU A 63 -44.58 42.61 10.31
C LEU A 63 -43.47 42.97 11.29
N TRP A 64 -42.22 42.65 10.95
CA TRP A 64 -41.06 42.96 11.80
C TRP A 64 -39.78 43.09 10.97
N ARG A 65 -38.99 44.13 11.26
CA ARG A 65 -37.75 44.41 10.50
C ARG A 65 -36.66 43.35 10.71
N GLY A 66 -36.71 42.56 11.78
CA GLY A 66 -35.73 41.50 12.03
C GLY A 66 -35.76 40.36 11.02
N PHE A 67 -36.89 40.12 10.33
CA PHE A 67 -36.96 39.12 9.27
C PHE A 67 -36.05 39.42 8.08
N LEU A 68 -35.68 40.68 7.87
CA LEU A 68 -34.70 41.07 6.85
C LEU A 68 -33.31 40.53 7.17
N VAL A 69 -32.90 40.60 8.44
CA VAL A 69 -31.62 40.07 8.90
C VAL A 69 -31.59 38.55 8.74
N ILE A 70 -32.68 37.89 9.12
CA ILE A 70 -32.85 36.45 8.98
C ILE A 70 -32.75 36.03 7.50
N GLY A 71 -33.50 36.68 6.61
CA GLY A 71 -33.46 36.35 5.17
C GLY A 71 -32.07 36.53 4.54
N VAL A 72 -31.33 37.58 4.92
CA VAL A 72 -29.94 37.79 4.47
C VAL A 72 -29.01 36.69 5.00
N ILE A 73 -29.16 36.26 6.26
CA ILE A 73 -28.37 35.15 6.83
C ILE A 73 -28.60 33.87 6.04
N PHE A 74 -29.86 33.51 5.75
CA PHE A 74 -30.16 32.30 4.97
C PHE A 74 -29.59 32.38 3.54
N LEU A 75 -29.65 33.54 2.88
CA LEU A 75 -29.04 33.72 1.56
C LEU A 75 -27.51 33.63 1.58
N ALA A 76 -26.87 34.07 2.67
CA ALA A 76 -25.42 34.01 2.83
C ALA A 76 -24.92 32.63 3.28
N LEU A 77 -25.78 31.82 3.92
CA LEU A 77 -25.40 30.55 4.55
C LEU A 77 -24.77 29.53 3.58
N PRO A 78 -25.26 29.31 2.34
CA PRO A 78 -24.63 28.41 1.39
C PRO A 78 -23.22 28.85 0.99
N PHE A 79 -23.01 30.16 0.82
CA PHE A 79 -21.70 30.72 0.48
C PHE A 79 -20.73 30.64 1.65
N LEU A 80 -21.20 30.89 2.87
CA LEU A 80 -20.40 30.75 4.09
C LEU A 80 -20.01 29.29 4.32
N LEU A 81 -20.93 28.34 4.12
CA LEU A 81 -20.64 26.91 4.18
C LEU A 81 -19.60 26.49 3.13
N MET A 82 -19.74 26.96 1.89
CA MET A 82 -18.78 26.69 0.82
C MET A 82 -17.37 27.21 1.15
N ILE A 83 -17.26 28.42 1.71
CA ILE A 83 -15.99 28.98 2.17
C ILE A 83 -15.39 28.12 3.28
N VAL A 84 -16.18 27.74 4.29
CA VAL A 84 -15.73 26.89 5.40
C VAL A 84 -15.23 25.53 4.90
N LEU A 85 -15.97 24.88 4.00
CA LEU A 85 -15.58 23.60 3.42
C LEU A 85 -14.34 23.71 2.53
N SER A 86 -14.21 24.80 1.75
CA SER A 86 -13.03 25.05 0.91
C SER A 86 -11.77 25.34 1.74
N ILE A 87 -11.91 26.04 2.86
CA ILE A 87 -10.82 26.25 3.82
C ILE A 87 -10.46 24.92 4.49
N GLY A 88 -11.44 24.13 4.93
CA GLY A 88 -11.21 22.81 5.51
C GLY A 88 -10.43 21.89 4.56
N LYS A 89 -10.89 21.79 3.30
CA LYS A 89 -10.22 20.99 2.26
C LYS A 89 -8.78 21.47 1.99
N SER A 90 -8.55 22.77 1.89
CA SER A 90 -7.19 23.29 1.64
C SER A 90 -6.24 23.10 2.82
N ILE A 91 -6.74 23.19 4.06
CA ILE A 91 -5.97 22.86 5.27
C ILE A 91 -5.64 21.37 5.30
N ASP A 92 -6.61 20.50 4.99
CA ASP A 92 -6.40 19.05 4.95
C ASP A 92 -5.40 18.66 3.86
N GLU A 93 -5.50 19.24 2.66
CA GLU A 93 -4.52 19.05 1.57
C GLU A 93 -3.12 19.53 1.98
N ALA A 94 -3.01 20.70 2.61
CA ALA A 94 -1.73 21.22 3.09
C ALA A 94 -1.13 20.35 4.21
N ARG A 95 -1.97 19.84 5.12
CA ARG A 95 -1.55 18.92 6.19
C ARG A 95 -1.06 17.60 5.60
N ASN A 96 -1.81 17.02 4.67
CA ASN A 96 -1.44 15.78 4.00
C ASN A 96 -0.13 15.93 3.22
N THR A 97 0.04 17.03 2.48
CA THR A 97 1.28 17.32 1.74
C THR A 97 2.48 17.40 2.67
N ARG A 98 2.36 18.13 3.78
CA ARG A 98 3.43 18.23 4.79
C ARG A 98 3.75 16.89 5.42
N GLN A 99 2.72 16.11 5.75
CA GLN A 99 2.90 14.79 6.34
C GLN A 99 3.64 13.83 5.38
N VAL A 100 3.29 13.84 4.10
CA VAL A 100 3.97 13.07 3.06
C VAL A 100 5.44 13.52 2.93
N GLU A 101 5.68 14.83 2.92
CA GLU A 101 7.05 15.37 2.89
C GLU A 101 7.86 14.98 4.15
N ASP A 102 7.25 15.00 5.33
CA ASP A 102 7.89 14.62 6.59
C ASP A 102 8.22 13.11 6.65
N ILE A 103 7.40 12.27 6.01
CA ILE A 103 7.67 10.84 5.87
C ILE A 103 8.87 10.63 4.94
N HIS A 104 8.80 11.13 3.70
CA HIS A 104 9.84 10.89 2.69
C HIS A 104 11.17 11.60 2.97
N SER A 105 11.18 12.66 3.77
CA SER A 105 12.42 13.33 4.21
C SER A 105 13.10 12.60 5.38
N GLY A 106 12.42 11.65 6.03
CA GLY A 106 12.89 11.01 7.25
C GLY A 106 12.67 11.86 8.51
N ARG A 107 12.05 13.04 8.41
CA ARG A 107 11.73 13.89 9.58
C ARG A 107 10.85 13.16 10.58
N TRP A 108 9.84 12.43 10.12
CA TRP A 108 9.01 11.62 11.01
C TRP A 108 9.83 10.63 11.85
N ASN A 109 10.78 9.95 11.19
CA ASN A 109 11.56 8.87 11.79
C ASN A 109 12.72 9.38 12.67
N PHE A 110 13.30 10.55 12.35
CA PHE A 110 14.57 10.97 12.94
C PHE A 110 14.55 12.40 13.53
N ARG A 111 13.39 13.04 13.71
CA ARG A 111 13.27 14.42 14.24
C ARG A 111 14.09 14.69 15.51
N ASP A 112 14.16 13.71 16.41
CA ASP A 112 14.81 13.84 17.72
C ASP A 112 16.32 13.47 17.66
N GLN A 113 16.81 13.07 16.48
CA GLN A 113 18.17 12.60 16.25
C GLN A 113 18.79 13.33 15.04
N PRO A 114 19.28 14.57 15.22
CA PRO A 114 19.73 15.42 14.13
C PRO A 114 20.80 14.78 13.23
N ALA A 115 21.70 13.98 13.81
CA ALA A 115 22.74 13.29 13.04
C ALA A 115 22.15 12.25 12.07
N LEU A 116 21.16 11.46 12.50
CA LEU A 116 20.46 10.51 11.63
C LEU A 116 19.58 11.24 10.61
N LEU A 117 18.90 12.31 11.02
CA LEU A 117 18.04 13.09 10.14
C LEU A 117 18.79 13.64 8.92
N VAL A 118 19.98 14.19 9.11
CA VAL A 118 20.79 14.70 7.98
C VAL A 118 21.14 13.58 6.99
N VAL A 119 21.39 12.35 7.49
CA VAL A 119 21.60 11.20 6.60
C VAL A 119 20.32 10.82 5.87
N ALA A 120 19.18 10.78 6.56
CA ALA A 120 17.88 10.45 5.96
C ALA A 120 17.47 11.48 4.88
N GLU A 121 17.72 12.77 5.11
CA GLU A 121 17.51 13.83 4.12
C GLU A 121 18.44 13.71 2.90
N ALA A 122 19.64 13.17 3.08
CA ALA A 122 20.54 12.86 1.97
C ALA A 122 20.10 11.61 1.19
N VAL A 123 19.60 10.59 1.90
CA VAL A 123 18.98 9.39 1.31
C VAL A 123 17.78 9.76 0.45
N SER A 124 16.88 10.61 0.94
CA SER A 124 15.67 11.02 0.21
C SER A 124 15.96 11.78 -1.09
N LYS A 125 17.13 12.43 -1.16
CA LYS A 125 17.67 13.11 -2.35
C LYS A 125 18.54 12.20 -3.23
N ASN A 126 18.77 10.96 -2.81
CA ASN A 126 19.66 9.98 -3.45
C ASN A 126 21.11 10.49 -3.63
N ASP A 127 21.58 11.38 -2.74
CA ASP A 127 22.91 11.99 -2.84
C ASP A 127 23.93 11.18 -2.05
N SER A 128 24.65 10.31 -2.76
CA SER A 128 25.66 9.43 -2.17
C SER A 128 26.81 10.18 -1.48
N ASN A 129 27.20 11.36 -1.98
CA ASN A 129 28.29 12.14 -1.38
C ASN A 129 27.82 12.81 -0.08
N ALA A 130 26.59 13.34 -0.08
CA ALA A 130 25.98 13.87 1.13
C ALA A 130 25.76 12.78 2.19
N ILE A 131 25.31 11.58 1.81
CA ILE A 131 25.19 10.43 2.72
C ILE A 131 26.55 10.12 3.37
N ARG A 132 27.61 9.95 2.56
CA ARG A 132 28.96 9.67 3.08
C ARG A 132 29.50 10.76 4.00
N THR A 133 29.19 12.01 3.70
CA THR A 133 29.64 13.15 4.51
C THR A 133 28.89 13.21 5.84
N ALA A 134 27.57 13.11 5.81
CA ALA A 134 26.71 13.15 6.98
C ALA A 134 26.97 11.96 7.94
N ALA A 135 27.18 10.76 7.37
CA ALA A 135 27.43 9.54 8.13
C ALA A 135 28.69 9.61 9.03
N LYS A 136 29.67 10.46 8.71
CA LYS A 136 30.87 10.65 9.56
C LYS A 136 30.55 11.15 10.96
N ASN A 137 29.43 11.86 11.10
CA ASN A 137 28.98 12.42 12.37
C ASN A 137 27.96 11.50 13.08
N VAL A 138 27.69 10.31 12.55
CA VAL A 138 26.76 9.33 13.11
C VAL A 138 27.57 8.24 13.84
N PRO A 139 27.51 8.16 15.19
CA PRO A 139 28.26 7.15 15.93
C PRO A 139 27.84 5.71 15.63
N ASP A 140 26.56 5.49 15.35
CA ASP A 140 26.00 4.19 15.00
C ASP A 140 24.96 4.34 13.88
N LEU A 141 25.26 3.81 12.69
CA LEU A 141 24.36 3.83 11.53
C LEU A 141 23.16 2.89 11.68
N ASN A 142 23.20 1.97 12.65
CA ASN A 142 22.10 1.05 12.97
C ASN A 142 21.22 1.58 14.09
N ALA A 143 21.52 2.77 14.63
CA ALA A 143 20.73 3.39 15.67
C ALA A 143 19.27 3.54 15.22
N ALA A 144 18.37 3.24 16.16
CA ALA A 144 16.94 3.29 15.92
C ALA A 144 16.40 4.70 16.15
N GLY A 145 15.68 5.20 15.15
CA GLY A 145 14.81 6.36 15.20
C GLY A 145 13.49 6.06 15.92
N HIS A 146 12.49 6.89 15.62
CA HIS A 146 11.10 6.70 16.01
C HIS A 146 10.58 5.33 15.54
N ASP A 147 9.78 4.66 16.37
CA ASP A 147 9.20 3.32 16.12
C ASP A 147 10.23 2.23 15.72
N GLY A 148 11.49 2.39 16.11
CA GLY A 148 12.54 1.44 15.81
C GLY A 148 13.15 1.58 14.41
N MET A 149 12.78 2.63 13.64
CA MET A 149 13.21 2.84 12.26
C MET A 149 14.73 3.02 12.16
N THR A 150 15.41 2.22 11.33
CA THR A 150 16.84 2.44 11.04
C THR A 150 17.04 3.20 9.73
N LEU A 151 18.21 3.82 9.54
CA LEU A 151 18.54 4.49 8.27
C LEU A 151 18.47 3.54 7.07
N LEU A 152 18.91 2.29 7.24
CA LEU A 152 18.88 1.29 6.20
C LEU A 152 17.44 0.85 5.89
N CYS A 153 16.61 0.63 6.90
CA CYS A 153 15.20 0.26 6.67
C CYS A 153 14.41 1.42 6.05
N PHE A 154 14.68 2.66 6.47
CA PHE A 154 14.12 3.85 5.84
C PHE A 154 14.49 3.91 4.35
N ALA A 155 15.77 3.77 4.02
CA ALA A 155 16.23 3.77 2.63
C ALA A 155 15.61 2.64 1.79
N VAL A 156 15.47 1.44 2.36
CA VAL A 156 14.80 0.31 1.69
C VAL A 156 13.33 0.61 1.44
N ASN A 157 12.59 1.11 2.43
CA ASN A 157 11.18 1.46 2.26
C ASN A 157 10.99 2.52 1.18
N GLU A 158 11.81 3.56 1.19
CA GLU A 158 11.75 4.60 0.15
C GLU A 158 12.11 4.04 -1.24
N ALA A 159 13.02 3.07 -1.32
CA ALA A 159 13.39 2.42 -2.57
C ALA A 159 12.30 1.48 -3.12
N LEU A 160 11.31 1.07 -2.32
CA LEU A 160 10.15 0.31 -2.82
C LEU A 160 9.26 1.19 -3.72
N GLU A 161 9.14 2.48 -3.40
CA GLU A 161 8.36 3.44 -4.19
C GLU A 161 9.22 4.19 -5.22
N ARG A 162 10.51 4.36 -4.93
CA ARG A 162 11.47 5.13 -5.74
C ARG A 162 12.71 4.29 -6.06
N PRO A 163 12.65 3.40 -7.07
CA PRO A 163 13.70 2.41 -7.35
C PRO A 163 15.11 2.99 -7.55
N GLU A 164 15.24 4.26 -7.93
CA GLU A 164 16.53 4.93 -8.07
C GLU A 164 17.29 5.06 -6.72
N LEU A 165 16.59 5.01 -5.58
CA LEU A 165 17.17 5.06 -4.23
C LEU A 165 17.94 3.79 -3.83
N VAL A 166 17.94 2.74 -4.66
CA VAL A 166 18.85 1.59 -4.49
C VAL A 166 20.31 2.05 -4.37
N THR A 167 20.68 3.17 -5.00
CA THR A 167 22.02 3.76 -4.88
C THR A 167 22.31 4.28 -3.46
N ALA A 168 21.32 4.91 -2.82
CA ALA A 168 21.42 5.34 -1.43
C ALA A 168 21.53 4.13 -0.48
N VAL A 169 20.75 3.07 -0.71
CA VAL A 169 20.85 1.80 0.03
C VAL A 169 22.27 1.22 -0.07
N GLY A 170 22.79 1.08 -1.29
CA GLY A 170 24.17 0.61 -1.52
C GLY A 170 25.22 1.49 -0.85
N THR A 171 25.00 2.80 -0.79
CA THR A 171 25.89 3.73 -0.09
C THR A 171 25.90 3.48 1.42
N LEU A 172 24.73 3.36 2.05
CA LEU A 172 24.63 3.04 3.48
C LEU A 172 25.28 1.69 3.82
N LEU A 173 25.03 0.66 3.00
CA LEU A 173 25.68 -0.64 3.15
C LEU A 173 27.20 -0.54 3.06
N SER A 174 27.72 0.23 2.09
CA SER A 174 29.18 0.46 1.94
C SER A 174 29.82 1.21 3.12
N LEU A 175 29.00 1.89 3.93
CA LEU A 175 29.42 2.61 5.13
C LEU A 175 29.30 1.75 6.41
N GLY A 176 28.84 0.50 6.30
CA GLY A 176 28.73 -0.43 7.42
C GLY A 176 27.34 -0.51 8.04
N ALA A 177 26.29 0.02 7.41
CA ALA A 177 24.93 -0.29 7.81
C ALA A 177 24.68 -1.80 7.69
N ASN A 178 24.20 -2.43 8.75
CA ASN A 178 24.09 -3.88 8.84
C ASN A 178 22.76 -4.36 8.24
N PRO A 179 22.76 -5.13 7.12
CA PRO A 179 21.52 -5.65 6.53
C PRO A 179 20.77 -6.63 7.44
N ASN A 180 21.45 -7.22 8.43
CA ASN A 180 20.89 -8.18 9.38
C ASN A 180 20.44 -7.55 10.70
N TYR A 181 20.53 -6.23 10.86
CA TYR A 181 20.10 -5.59 12.09
C TYR A 181 18.59 -5.72 12.27
N ASN A 182 18.18 -6.11 13.47
CA ASN A 182 16.79 -6.23 13.86
C ASN A 182 16.70 -5.96 15.37
N ASN A 183 15.91 -4.97 15.78
CA ASN A 183 15.68 -4.59 17.17
C ASN A 183 14.31 -5.05 17.71
N GLY A 184 13.64 -5.97 17.01
CA GLY A 184 12.29 -6.43 17.30
C GLY A 184 11.18 -5.60 16.65
N SER A 185 11.48 -4.42 16.11
CA SER A 185 10.55 -3.65 15.27
C SER A 185 10.63 -4.11 13.82
N ALA A 186 9.48 -4.26 13.16
CA ALA A 186 9.41 -4.50 11.72
C ALA A 186 10.11 -3.37 10.92
N ASN A 187 10.13 -2.15 11.46
CA ASN A 187 10.80 -0.99 10.88
C ASN A 187 12.33 -0.99 11.04
N SER A 188 12.90 -2.02 11.66
CA SER A 188 14.35 -2.14 11.80
C SER A 188 14.96 -3.13 10.82
N PHE A 189 14.16 -4.08 10.33
CA PHE A 189 14.67 -5.24 9.60
C PHE A 189 14.59 -5.04 8.08
N ALA A 190 15.54 -4.25 7.59
CA ALA A 190 15.60 -3.81 6.19
C ALA A 190 15.69 -4.97 5.18
N LEU A 191 16.37 -6.07 5.52
CA LEU A 191 16.53 -7.20 4.60
C LEU A 191 15.19 -7.88 4.28
N ALA A 192 14.30 -8.10 5.27
CA ALA A 192 12.97 -8.65 5.00
C ALA A 192 12.19 -7.79 4.00
N GLN A 193 12.17 -6.47 4.24
CA GLN A 193 11.47 -5.52 3.37
C GLN A 193 12.03 -5.52 1.94
N SER A 194 13.35 -5.71 1.78
CA SER A 194 13.99 -5.75 0.47
C SER A 194 13.56 -6.95 -0.40
N VAL A 195 13.06 -8.04 0.21
CA VAL A 195 12.61 -9.23 -0.54
C VAL A 195 11.38 -8.93 -1.40
N SER A 196 10.55 -7.97 -1.00
CA SER A 196 9.40 -7.51 -1.79
C SER A 196 9.76 -6.42 -2.82
N GLY A 197 10.99 -5.90 -2.81
CA GLY A 197 11.45 -4.81 -3.68
C GLY A 197 11.96 -5.26 -5.05
N GLU A 198 12.65 -4.37 -5.77
CA GLU A 198 13.36 -4.75 -6.99
C GLU A 198 14.46 -5.77 -6.71
N VAL A 199 14.78 -6.64 -7.68
CA VAL A 199 15.88 -7.60 -7.56
C VAL A 199 17.20 -6.90 -7.28
N ARG A 200 17.43 -5.71 -7.85
CA ARG A 200 18.64 -4.92 -7.59
C ARG A 200 18.77 -4.49 -6.14
N LEU A 201 17.65 -4.18 -5.48
CA LEU A 201 17.59 -3.82 -4.06
C LEU A 201 17.97 -5.03 -3.20
N LEU A 202 17.29 -6.16 -3.43
CA LEU A 202 17.57 -7.41 -2.71
C LEU A 202 19.02 -7.88 -2.93
N ARG A 203 19.52 -7.77 -4.17
CA ARG A 203 20.90 -8.10 -4.53
C ARG A 203 21.90 -7.26 -3.75
N ALA A 204 21.70 -5.94 -3.67
CA ALA A 204 22.57 -5.07 -2.89
C ALA A 204 22.62 -5.48 -1.41
N MET A 205 21.47 -5.80 -0.81
CA MET A 205 21.39 -6.25 0.58
C MET A 205 22.10 -7.58 0.82
N LEU A 206 21.92 -8.56 -0.07
CA LEU A 206 22.56 -9.87 0.02
C LEU A 206 24.08 -9.80 -0.28
N ASP A 207 24.49 -8.99 -1.26
CA ASP A 207 25.91 -8.76 -1.59
C ASP A 207 26.67 -8.11 -0.41
N ALA A 208 25.97 -7.31 0.41
CA ALA A 208 26.51 -6.72 1.64
C ALA A 208 26.47 -7.68 2.86
N GLY A 209 26.24 -8.98 2.64
CA GLY A 209 26.24 -9.99 3.71
C GLY A 209 24.89 -10.18 4.41
N GLY A 210 23.79 -9.75 3.79
CA GLY A 210 22.43 -10.09 4.24
C GLY A 210 22.24 -11.60 4.29
N ASN A 211 21.70 -12.10 5.41
CA ASN A 211 21.46 -13.51 5.65
C ASN A 211 20.17 -13.96 4.95
N PRO A 212 20.25 -14.79 3.89
CA PRO A 212 19.09 -15.25 3.14
C PRO A 212 18.18 -16.21 3.91
N ASN A 213 18.63 -16.67 5.09
CA ASN A 213 17.88 -17.49 6.05
C ASN A 213 17.42 -16.71 7.28
N ALA A 214 17.51 -15.38 7.24
CA ALA A 214 17.03 -14.56 8.32
C ALA A 214 15.51 -14.74 8.51
N ARG A 215 15.05 -14.40 9.72
CA ARG A 215 13.65 -14.48 10.10
C ARG A 215 13.15 -13.10 10.47
N ASP A 216 11.94 -12.78 10.03
CA ASP A 216 11.27 -11.54 10.39
C ASP A 216 10.93 -11.48 11.89
N VAL A 217 10.32 -10.39 12.33
CA VAL A 217 9.93 -10.19 13.73
C VAL A 217 8.87 -11.19 14.23
N LYS A 218 8.18 -11.89 13.33
CA LYS A 218 7.23 -12.96 13.64
C LYS A 218 7.88 -14.34 13.57
N GLY A 219 9.17 -14.43 13.27
CA GLY A 219 9.90 -15.68 13.12
C GLY A 219 9.75 -16.34 11.74
N GLN A 220 9.11 -15.68 10.77
CA GLN A 220 8.93 -16.17 9.41
C GLN A 220 10.25 -16.05 8.61
N PRO A 221 10.72 -17.12 7.94
CA PRO A 221 11.84 -17.01 7.01
C PRO A 221 11.57 -15.98 5.91
N ILE A 222 12.51 -15.06 5.67
CA ILE A 222 12.30 -13.93 4.74
C ILE A 222 12.03 -14.36 3.29
N VAL A 223 12.36 -15.58 2.89
CA VAL A 223 12.06 -16.09 1.54
C VAL A 223 10.56 -16.06 1.23
N PHE A 224 9.71 -16.22 2.26
CA PHE A 224 8.27 -16.15 2.08
C PHE A 224 7.81 -14.75 1.70
N ASP A 225 8.53 -13.69 2.10
CA ASP A 225 8.25 -12.28 1.77
C ASP A 225 8.24 -12.02 0.26
N ASN A 226 8.79 -12.94 -0.55
CA ASN A 226 8.78 -12.86 -2.00
C ASN A 226 7.34 -12.97 -2.59
N TRP A 227 6.41 -13.56 -1.85
CA TRP A 227 5.03 -13.79 -2.25
C TRP A 227 3.99 -12.85 -1.60
N PHE A 228 4.39 -11.98 -0.67
CA PHE A 228 3.43 -11.15 0.07
C PHE A 228 3.02 -9.86 -0.65
N MET A 229 3.93 -9.23 -1.41
CA MET A 229 3.69 -7.94 -2.05
C MET A 229 3.88 -8.02 -3.57
N ASN A 230 3.05 -7.27 -4.29
CA ASN A 230 2.99 -7.30 -5.77
C ASN A 230 3.58 -6.04 -6.44
N TYR A 231 4.39 -5.24 -5.72
CA TYR A 231 5.02 -4.04 -6.30
C TYR A 231 5.87 -4.35 -7.54
N PHE A 232 6.59 -5.48 -7.49
CA PHE A 232 7.51 -5.94 -8.55
C PHE A 232 7.26 -7.42 -8.87
N GLU A 233 6.01 -7.77 -9.17
CA GLU A 233 5.57 -9.15 -9.44
C GLU A 233 6.38 -9.82 -10.56
N ALA A 234 6.63 -9.12 -11.68
CA ALA A 234 7.40 -9.66 -12.81
C ALA A 234 8.84 -10.08 -12.44
N GLN A 235 9.38 -9.54 -11.33
CA GLN A 235 10.73 -9.85 -10.86
C GLN A 235 10.76 -10.95 -9.77
N ARG A 236 9.59 -11.41 -9.29
CA ARG A 236 9.45 -12.48 -8.28
C ARG A 236 10.28 -13.74 -8.58
N PRO A 237 10.32 -14.25 -9.84
CA PRO A 237 11.09 -15.46 -10.16
C PRO A 237 12.61 -15.24 -10.10
N GLU A 238 13.06 -14.01 -10.39
CA GLU A 238 14.48 -13.67 -10.29
C GLU A 238 14.88 -13.45 -8.82
N ARG A 239 14.00 -12.86 -7.99
CA ARG A 239 14.22 -12.72 -6.54
C ARG A 239 14.31 -14.08 -5.84
N LEU A 240 13.41 -15.01 -6.16
CA LEU A 240 13.47 -16.36 -5.60
C LEU A 240 14.79 -17.03 -5.97
N ARG A 241 15.16 -17.03 -7.26
CA ARG A 241 16.42 -17.61 -7.72
C ARG A 241 17.62 -16.97 -7.03
N LEU A 242 17.63 -15.64 -6.89
CA LEU A 242 18.69 -14.93 -6.16
C LEU A 242 18.78 -15.39 -4.70
N LEU A 243 17.68 -15.49 -3.97
CA LEU A 243 17.68 -15.98 -2.59
C LEU A 243 18.23 -17.41 -2.49
N LEU A 244 17.75 -18.29 -3.37
CA LEU A 244 18.21 -19.69 -3.45
C LEU A 244 19.70 -19.78 -3.80
N ASP A 245 20.18 -18.97 -4.74
CA ASP A 245 21.60 -18.89 -5.12
C ASP A 245 22.49 -18.37 -3.99
N ARG A 246 21.93 -17.60 -3.05
CA ARG A 246 22.63 -17.14 -1.84
C ARG A 246 22.52 -18.12 -0.67
N GLY A 247 21.85 -19.26 -0.85
CA GLY A 247 21.79 -20.33 0.14
C GLY A 247 20.61 -20.23 1.09
N THR A 248 19.50 -19.65 0.67
CA THR A 248 18.21 -19.89 1.35
C THR A 248 17.95 -21.39 1.48
N ASP A 249 17.53 -21.82 2.67
CA ASP A 249 17.10 -23.17 2.95
C ASP A 249 15.83 -23.47 2.14
N VAL A 250 15.99 -24.36 1.15
CA VAL A 250 14.92 -24.83 0.25
C VAL A 250 13.77 -25.49 1.02
N ASN A 251 14.02 -25.94 2.25
CA ASN A 251 13.04 -26.57 3.13
C ASN A 251 12.53 -25.63 4.23
N SER A 252 12.73 -24.32 4.07
CA SER A 252 12.20 -23.30 4.99
C SER A 252 10.72 -23.55 5.28
N VAL A 253 10.34 -23.46 6.56
CA VAL A 253 8.97 -23.70 7.02
C VAL A 253 8.33 -22.40 7.49
N MET A 254 7.14 -22.13 6.95
CA MET A 254 6.28 -21.06 7.43
C MET A 254 5.80 -21.41 8.85
N PRO A 255 6.04 -20.57 9.87
CA PRO A 255 5.64 -20.90 11.24
C PRO A 255 4.11 -20.85 11.46
N PHE A 256 3.38 -20.20 10.55
CA PHE A 256 1.93 -20.04 10.58
C PHE A 256 1.31 -20.66 9.32
N ASN A 257 -0.02 -20.83 9.26
CA ASN A 257 -0.75 -21.49 8.17
C ASN A 257 -0.30 -22.94 7.91
N ASP A 258 -0.72 -23.85 8.80
CA ASP A 258 -0.53 -25.31 8.68
C ASP A 258 0.92 -25.79 8.55
N ARG A 259 1.88 -24.88 8.81
CA ARG A 259 3.31 -25.12 8.74
C ARG A 259 3.79 -25.60 7.39
N PHE A 260 3.31 -24.99 6.30
CA PHE A 260 3.81 -25.36 4.97
C PHE A 260 5.31 -25.06 4.84
N ASN A 261 6.08 -26.02 4.32
CA ASN A 261 7.42 -25.73 3.83
C ASN A 261 7.34 -24.91 2.53
N LEU A 262 8.47 -24.36 2.10
CA LEU A 262 8.53 -23.47 0.93
C LEU A 262 8.00 -24.13 -0.34
N LEU A 263 8.24 -25.43 -0.51
CA LEU A 263 7.74 -26.24 -1.63
C LEU A 263 6.20 -26.34 -1.62
N LEU A 264 5.60 -26.75 -0.49
CA LEU A 264 4.14 -26.82 -0.35
C LEU A 264 3.49 -25.44 -0.53
N TYR A 265 4.12 -24.40 0.01
CA TYR A 265 3.64 -23.03 -0.12
C TYR A 265 3.62 -22.58 -1.59
N CYS A 266 4.71 -22.76 -2.34
CA CYS A 266 4.74 -22.39 -3.76
C CYS A 266 3.73 -23.19 -4.60
N ALA A 267 3.62 -24.51 -4.35
CA ALA A 267 2.62 -25.35 -5.02
C ALA A 267 1.18 -24.93 -4.68
N HIS A 268 0.93 -24.47 -3.45
CA HIS A 268 -0.36 -23.91 -3.04
C HIS A 268 -0.65 -22.60 -3.77
N MET A 269 0.33 -21.68 -3.81
CA MET A 269 0.23 -20.42 -4.55
C MET A 269 -0.02 -20.64 -6.05
N GLY A 270 0.49 -21.75 -6.61
CA GLY A 270 0.24 -22.21 -7.98
C GLY A 270 -1.23 -22.23 -8.39
N ARG A 271 -2.14 -22.51 -7.44
CA ARG A 271 -3.59 -22.51 -7.69
C ARG A 271 -4.14 -21.14 -8.05
N PHE A 272 -3.52 -20.08 -7.53
CA PHE A 272 -3.92 -18.69 -7.74
C PHE A 272 -3.09 -18.04 -8.85
N GLU A 273 -1.80 -18.37 -8.92
CA GLU A 273 -0.87 -17.83 -9.89
C GLU A 273 0.08 -18.91 -10.42
N ALA A 274 0.11 -19.12 -11.73
CA ALA A 274 0.88 -20.20 -12.36
C ALA A 274 2.37 -20.19 -12.01
N GLN A 275 2.93 -19.03 -11.67
CA GLN A 275 4.30 -18.87 -11.20
C GLN A 275 4.60 -19.74 -9.96
N GLY A 276 3.60 -20.03 -9.12
CA GLY A 276 3.79 -20.87 -7.94
C GLY A 276 4.19 -22.31 -8.30
N TYR A 277 3.66 -22.85 -9.40
CA TYR A 277 4.07 -24.17 -9.89
C TYR A 277 5.48 -24.16 -10.47
N ILE A 278 5.88 -23.06 -11.13
CA ILE A 278 7.25 -22.89 -11.65
C ILE A 278 8.23 -22.84 -10.47
N ASP A 279 7.92 -22.06 -9.44
CA ASP A 279 8.75 -21.93 -8.25
C ASP A 279 8.83 -23.24 -7.48
N ALA A 280 7.72 -23.99 -7.37
CA ALA A 280 7.72 -25.34 -6.79
C ALA A 280 8.62 -26.30 -7.56
N LEU A 281 8.60 -26.27 -8.91
CA LEU A 281 9.46 -27.09 -9.74
C LEU A 281 10.95 -26.71 -9.59
N GLU A 282 11.27 -25.42 -9.51
CA GLU A 282 12.62 -24.93 -9.24
C GLU A 282 13.13 -25.45 -7.87
N LEU A 283 12.30 -25.42 -6.85
CA LEU A 283 12.64 -25.94 -5.51
C LEU A 283 12.90 -27.44 -5.55
N LEU A 284 12.10 -28.22 -6.28
CA LEU A 284 12.32 -29.65 -6.48
C LEU A 284 13.64 -29.93 -7.19
N ASN A 285 13.97 -29.16 -8.23
CA ASN A 285 15.25 -29.26 -8.93
C ASN A 285 16.45 -28.91 -8.03
N ARG A 286 16.22 -28.15 -6.96
CA ARG A 286 17.22 -27.83 -5.93
C ARG A 286 17.17 -28.76 -4.70
N GLY A 287 16.43 -29.88 -4.78
CA GLY A 287 16.42 -30.89 -3.74
C GLY A 287 15.51 -30.58 -2.54
N ALA A 288 14.45 -29.78 -2.75
CA ALA A 288 13.42 -29.62 -1.73
C ALA A 288 12.77 -30.98 -1.36
N ASP A 289 12.48 -31.15 -0.07
CA ASP A 289 11.88 -32.36 0.47
C ASP A 289 10.40 -32.46 0.07
N PHE A 290 10.15 -33.28 -0.94
CA PHE A 290 8.80 -33.60 -1.42
C PHE A 290 8.03 -34.61 -0.54
N ASN A 291 8.69 -35.21 0.45
CA ASN A 291 8.05 -36.09 1.43
C ASN A 291 7.59 -35.36 2.69
N TYR A 292 7.83 -34.04 2.78
CA TYR A 292 7.38 -33.22 3.88
C TYR A 292 5.87 -33.34 4.12
N VAL A 293 5.50 -33.49 5.39
CA VAL A 293 4.11 -33.57 5.86
C VAL A 293 3.84 -32.34 6.73
N ALA A 294 2.94 -31.48 6.27
CA ALA A 294 2.45 -30.33 7.01
C ALA A 294 1.66 -30.74 8.26
N GLU A 295 1.39 -29.79 9.15
CA GLU A 295 0.73 -30.06 10.43
C GLU A 295 -0.70 -30.60 10.26
N ASP A 296 -1.39 -30.18 9.21
CA ASP A 296 -2.71 -30.66 8.80
C ASP A 296 -2.68 -32.03 8.08
N GLY A 297 -1.49 -32.62 7.91
CA GLY A 297 -1.27 -33.87 7.18
C GLY A 297 -1.21 -33.72 5.66
N THR A 298 -1.16 -32.48 5.14
CA THR A 298 -0.98 -32.19 3.71
C THR A 298 0.43 -32.56 3.26
N THR A 299 0.50 -33.21 2.10
CA THR A 299 1.75 -33.52 1.38
C THR A 299 1.66 -32.95 -0.03
N LEU A 300 2.79 -32.86 -0.74
CA LEU A 300 2.81 -32.31 -2.10
C LEU A 300 1.85 -33.07 -3.02
N VAL A 301 1.89 -34.41 -2.96
CA VAL A 301 1.02 -35.29 -3.74
C VAL A 301 -0.45 -35.06 -3.42
N LYS A 302 -0.82 -34.97 -2.14
CA LYS A 302 -2.21 -34.72 -1.72
C LYS A 302 -2.70 -33.37 -2.23
N LEU A 303 -1.89 -32.33 -2.08
CA LEU A 303 -2.21 -30.97 -2.51
C LEU A 303 -2.44 -30.91 -4.02
N LEU A 304 -1.50 -31.39 -4.82
CA LEU A 304 -1.59 -31.33 -6.29
C LEU A 304 -2.70 -32.23 -6.84
N THR A 305 -2.93 -33.40 -6.22
CA THR A 305 -4.04 -34.28 -6.61
C THR A 305 -5.39 -33.60 -6.37
N LYS A 306 -5.55 -32.93 -5.21
CA LYS A 306 -6.74 -32.15 -4.93
C LYS A 306 -6.92 -31.00 -5.93
N GLN A 307 -5.87 -30.22 -6.19
CA GLN A 307 -5.95 -29.13 -7.17
C GLN A 307 -6.33 -29.64 -8.57
N ARG A 308 -5.76 -30.77 -9.01
CA ARG A 308 -6.10 -31.41 -10.29
C ARG A 308 -7.59 -31.77 -10.36
N GLN A 309 -8.14 -32.35 -9.29
CA GLN A 309 -9.56 -32.66 -9.20
C GLN A 309 -10.40 -31.38 -9.23
N ASP A 310 -10.01 -30.36 -8.46
CA ASP A 310 -10.73 -29.07 -8.41
C ASP A 310 -10.76 -28.39 -9.80
N PHE A 311 -9.69 -28.48 -10.61
CA PHE A 311 -9.69 -28.01 -12.00
C PHE A 311 -10.69 -28.78 -12.86
N ALA A 312 -10.73 -30.11 -12.74
CA ALA A 312 -11.65 -30.96 -13.49
C ALA A 312 -13.12 -30.68 -13.12
N ASP A 313 -13.41 -30.58 -11.82
CA ASP A 313 -14.76 -30.31 -11.29
C ASP A 313 -15.29 -28.93 -11.74
N GLN A 314 -14.39 -27.96 -11.90
CA GLN A 314 -14.71 -26.61 -12.36
C GLN A 314 -14.66 -26.46 -13.89
N ALA A 315 -14.40 -27.55 -14.63
CA ALA A 315 -14.16 -27.54 -16.08
C ALA A 315 -13.10 -26.50 -16.52
N GLN A 316 -12.12 -26.24 -15.65
CA GLN A 316 -10.99 -25.35 -15.94
C GLN A 316 -9.85 -26.16 -16.56
N PRO A 317 -9.19 -25.63 -17.62
CA PRO A 317 -8.02 -26.30 -18.18
C PRO A 317 -6.88 -26.30 -17.16
N LEU A 318 -6.09 -27.40 -17.14
CA LEU A 318 -4.87 -27.45 -16.35
C LEU A 318 -3.83 -26.48 -16.92
N PRO A 319 -3.24 -25.58 -16.11
CA PRO A 319 -2.15 -24.74 -16.56
C PRO A 319 -0.96 -25.59 -17.05
N PRO A 320 -0.24 -25.19 -18.12
CA PRO A 320 0.97 -25.89 -18.58
C PRO A 320 2.02 -26.08 -17.47
N GLU A 321 2.16 -25.09 -16.59
CA GLU A 321 3.09 -25.09 -15.46
C GLU A 321 2.73 -26.18 -14.44
N PHE A 322 1.43 -26.39 -14.19
CA PHE A 322 0.96 -27.52 -13.38
C PHE A 322 1.31 -28.85 -14.06
N GLY A 323 1.15 -28.93 -15.39
CA GLY A 323 1.51 -30.12 -16.17
C GLY A 323 2.99 -30.49 -16.04
N ASN A 324 3.88 -29.50 -16.06
CA ASN A 324 5.32 -29.69 -15.88
C ASN A 324 5.64 -30.23 -14.47
N LEU A 325 5.04 -29.61 -13.44
CA LEU A 325 5.19 -30.08 -12.06
C LEU A 325 4.64 -31.51 -11.91
N TRP A 326 3.46 -31.80 -12.44
CA TRP A 326 2.86 -33.15 -12.40
C TRP A 326 3.75 -34.19 -13.09
N SER A 327 4.35 -33.83 -14.22
CA SER A 327 5.25 -34.71 -14.97
C SER A 327 6.50 -35.06 -14.14
N TRP A 328 7.07 -34.07 -13.44
CA TRP A 328 8.16 -34.32 -12.49
C TRP A 328 7.77 -35.33 -11.42
N LEU A 329 6.57 -35.21 -10.81
CA LEU A 329 6.11 -36.19 -9.82
C LEU A 329 5.94 -37.59 -10.42
N ALA A 330 5.48 -37.69 -11.67
CA ALA A 330 5.29 -38.96 -12.35
C ALA A 330 6.62 -39.65 -12.70
N GLU A 331 7.65 -38.89 -13.07
CA GLU A 331 9.01 -39.39 -13.29
C GLU A 331 9.63 -39.96 -12.01
N HIS A 332 9.26 -39.41 -10.85
CA HIS A 332 9.69 -39.89 -9.53
C HIS A 332 8.76 -40.96 -8.93
N ASN A 333 7.82 -41.50 -9.72
CA ASN A 333 6.85 -42.53 -9.31
C ASN A 333 5.94 -42.13 -8.13
N LEU A 334 5.69 -40.83 -7.94
CA LEU A 334 4.83 -40.31 -6.87
C LEU A 334 3.35 -40.24 -7.28
N VAL A 335 3.09 -40.14 -8.59
CA VAL A 335 1.75 -40.08 -9.17
C VAL A 335 1.71 -40.85 -10.50
N PRO A 336 0.52 -41.22 -11.01
CA PRO A 336 0.41 -41.82 -12.34
C PRO A 336 0.92 -40.89 -13.43
N LYS A 337 1.61 -41.46 -14.42
CA LYS A 337 1.97 -40.76 -15.67
C LYS A 337 0.70 -40.27 -16.37
N GLN A 338 0.76 -39.09 -17.00
CA GLN A 338 -0.34 -38.64 -17.84
C GLN A 338 -0.55 -39.66 -18.98
N PRO A 339 -1.81 -40.01 -19.31
CA PRO A 339 -2.10 -40.86 -20.47
C PRO A 339 -1.75 -40.18 -21.79
#